data_AF-A0A2V2PZM3-F1
#
_entry.id   AF-A0A2V2PZM3-F1
#
_cell.length_a   1.000
_cell.length_b   1.000
_cell.length_c   1.000
_cell.angle_alpha   90.00
_cell.angle_beta   90.00
_cell.angle_gamma   90.00
#
_symmetry.space_group_name_H-M   'P 1'
#
loop_
_entity.id
_entity.type
_entity.pdbx_description
1 polymer ?
#
loop_
_entity_poly.entity_id
_entity_poly.type
_entity_poly.pdbx_seq_one_letter_code
_entity_poly.pdbx_strand_id
1 'polypeptide(L)'
;EGATARTALGPVRLEVPADGGGGTVVLRPEQLALTAPSDGTARATVADVSFHGADTLVSVTVPGVDAPVQVRATGPVDRRPGDPVGIAVTGTGTLHASDEPFRTASAPE
;
A
#
# COMPACT_ATOMS: atom_id res chain seq x y z
N GLU A 1 3.51 -14.90 19.04
CA GLU A 1 3.98 -13.64 18.41
C GLU A 1 4.35 -13.95 16.97
N GLY A 2 4.02 -13.09 15.99
CA GLY A 2 4.24 -13.41 14.56
C GLY A 2 3.06 -13.10 13.63
N ALA A 3 1.90 -12.72 14.16
CA ALA A 3 0.70 -12.42 13.37
C ALA A 3 0.61 -10.97 12.85
N THR A 4 1.60 -10.13 13.13
CA THR A 4 1.60 -8.71 12.71
C THR A 4 2.99 -8.27 12.32
N ALA A 5 3.13 -7.77 11.09
CA ALA A 5 4.34 -7.15 10.59
C ALA A 5 4.30 -5.64 10.82
N ARG A 6 5.45 -5.06 11.19
CA ARG A 6 5.63 -3.60 11.28
C ARG A 6 6.14 -3.10 9.93
N THR A 7 5.40 -2.20 9.29
CA THR A 7 5.73 -1.68 7.96
C THR A 7 5.66 -0.15 7.95
N ALA A 8 6.15 0.48 6.89
CA ALA A 8 5.99 1.91 6.66
C ALA A 8 4.51 2.33 6.47
N LEU A 9 3.62 1.39 6.11
CA LEU A 9 2.16 1.60 6.07
C LEU A 9 1.51 1.47 7.46
N GLY A 10 2.29 1.17 8.49
CA GLY A 10 1.83 0.84 9.83
C GLY A 10 1.84 -0.66 10.12
N PRO A 11 1.21 -1.10 11.22
CA PRO A 11 1.09 -2.52 11.55
C PRO A 11 0.13 -3.23 10.60
N VAL A 12 0.57 -4.32 9.98
CA VAL A 12 -0.21 -5.14 9.05
C VAL A 12 -0.38 -6.54 9.62
N ARG A 13 -1.62 -7.02 9.72
CA ARG A 13 -1.87 -8.41 10.12
C ARG A 13 -1.45 -9.36 9.00
N LEU A 14 -0.75 -10.43 9.36
CA LEU A 14 -0.32 -11.45 8.41
C LEU A 14 -1.38 -12.55 8.28
N GLU A 15 -1.60 -13.04 7.06
CA GLU A 15 -2.49 -14.17 6.80
C GLU A 15 -1.99 -15.45 7.47
N VAL A 16 -0.68 -15.68 7.40
CA VAL A 16 0.02 -16.77 8.07
C VAL A 16 1.02 -16.16 9.03
N PRO A 17 0.98 -16.50 10.34
CA PRO A 17 1.97 -16.03 11.29
C PRO A 17 3.38 -16.45 10.84
N ALA A 18 4.33 -15.55 10.97
CA ALA A 18 5.72 -15.82 10.67
C ALA A 18 6.55 -15.86 11.94
N ASP A 19 7.43 -16.86 12.04
CA ASP A 19 8.39 -16.99 13.12
C ASP A 19 9.51 -15.97 12.90
N GLY A 20 9.33 -14.76 13.45
CA GLY A 20 10.33 -13.69 13.60
C GLY A 20 11.37 -13.55 12.47
N GLY A 21 11.22 -12.55 11.59
CA GLY A 21 12.19 -12.26 10.55
C GLY A 21 11.79 -11.04 9.71
N GLY A 22 12.74 -10.55 8.90
CA GLY A 22 12.48 -9.52 7.88
C GLY A 22 11.90 -10.11 6.60
N GLY A 23 11.15 -9.31 5.86
CA GLY A 23 10.49 -9.76 4.63
C GLY A 23 9.80 -8.62 3.90
N THR A 24 9.26 -8.93 2.73
CA THR A 24 8.34 -8.05 2.00
C THR A 24 6.91 -8.44 2.34
N VAL A 25 6.13 -7.49 2.85
CA VAL A 25 4.68 -7.68 3.02
C VAL A 25 4.00 -7.28 1.72
N VAL A 26 3.28 -8.22 1.12
CA VAL A 26 2.50 -7.99 -0.09
C VAL A 26 1.05 -7.79 0.30
N LEU A 27 0.48 -6.68 -0.17
CA LEU A 27 -0.92 -6.28 -0.01
C LEU A 27 -1.50 -6.04 -1.39
N ARG A 28 -2.76 -6.41 -1.58
CA ARG A 28 -3.48 -6.06 -2.80
C ARG A 28 -3.94 -4.60 -2.76
N PRO A 29 -4.00 -3.90 -3.89
CA PRO A 29 -4.43 -2.50 -3.93
C PRO A 29 -5.81 -2.24 -3.31
N GLU A 30 -6.74 -3.19 -3.41
CA GLU A 30 -8.09 -3.11 -2.81
C GLU A 30 -8.11 -3.27 -1.28
N GLN A 31 -7.00 -3.72 -0.67
CA GLN A 31 -6.84 -3.80 0.78
C GLN A 31 -6.29 -2.51 1.38
N LEU A 32 -6.15 -1.47 0.56
CA LEU A 32 -5.72 -0.15 0.94
C LEU A 32 -6.84 0.85 0.70
N ALA A 33 -6.96 1.83 1.58
CA ALA A 33 -7.92 2.91 1.45
C ALA A 33 -7.23 4.26 1.57
N LEU A 34 -7.61 5.20 0.69
CA LEU A 34 -7.28 6.60 0.84
C LEU A 34 -8.14 7.22 1.93
N THR A 35 -7.50 7.97 2.81
CA THR A 35 -8.13 8.66 3.94
C THR A 35 -7.64 10.11 3.99
N ALA A 36 -8.18 10.92 4.92
CA ALA A 36 -7.57 12.21 5.20
C ALA A 36 -6.15 12.02 5.76
N PRO A 37 -5.21 12.96 5.55
CA PRO A 37 -3.82 12.85 6.01
C PRO A 37 -3.62 12.56 7.50
N SER A 38 -4.63 12.87 8.33
CA SER A 38 -4.65 12.65 9.77
C SER A 38 -5.24 11.31 10.21
N ASP A 39 -5.95 10.62 9.32
CA ASP A 39 -6.85 9.51 9.70
C ASP A 39 -6.26 8.14 9.34
N GLY A 40 -5.27 8.12 8.45
CA GLY A 40 -4.54 6.92 8.03
C GLY A 40 -3.42 6.52 9.01
N THR A 41 -2.99 5.26 8.93
CA THR A 41 -1.84 4.74 9.67
C THR A 41 -0.50 5.20 9.09
N ALA A 42 -0.50 5.64 7.83
CA ALA A 42 0.65 6.24 7.17
C ALA A 42 0.27 7.48 6.38
N ARG A 43 1.21 8.43 6.26
CA ARG A 43 1.07 9.57 5.38
C ARG A 43 1.67 9.25 4.02
N ALA A 44 1.01 9.74 2.97
CA ALA A 44 1.44 9.56 1.59
C ALA A 44 1.13 10.80 0.76
N THR A 45 1.71 10.86 -0.43
CA THR A 45 1.41 11.89 -1.42
C THR A 45 0.96 11.21 -2.71
N VAL A 46 -0.12 11.70 -3.31
CA VAL A 46 -0.59 11.17 -4.59
C VAL A 46 0.45 11.47 -5.67
N ALA A 47 0.88 10.42 -6.38
CA ALA A 47 1.81 10.51 -7.50
C ALA A 47 1.09 10.46 -8.84
N ASP A 48 0.07 9.59 -8.97
CA ASP A 48 -0.72 9.44 -10.19
C ASP A 48 -2.17 8.98 -9.88
N VAL A 49 -3.11 9.31 -10.78
CA VAL A 49 -4.50 8.87 -10.71
C VAL A 49 -4.93 8.35 -12.09
N SER A 50 -5.20 7.05 -12.16
CA SER A 50 -5.55 6.33 -13.39
C SER A 50 -6.96 5.74 -13.31
N PHE A 51 -7.84 6.12 -14.24
CA PHE A 51 -9.23 5.65 -14.29
C PHE A 51 -9.38 4.41 -15.18
N HIS A 52 -9.94 3.34 -14.63
CA HIS A 52 -10.19 2.07 -15.28
C HIS A 52 -11.68 1.72 -15.27
N GLY A 53 -12.49 2.58 -15.91
CA GLY A 53 -13.94 2.40 -15.98
C GLY A 53 -14.61 2.66 -14.63
N ALA A 54 -15.03 1.59 -13.94
CA ALA A 54 -15.70 1.68 -12.64
C ALA A 54 -14.72 1.84 -11.46
N ASP A 55 -13.43 1.67 -11.70
CA ASP A 55 -12.38 1.75 -10.69
C ASP A 55 -11.41 2.88 -10.98
N THR A 56 -10.81 3.40 -9.91
CA THR A 56 -9.67 4.31 -9.99
C THR A 56 -8.48 3.68 -9.27
N LEU A 57 -7.34 3.62 -9.95
CA LEU A 57 -6.07 3.24 -9.37
C LEU A 57 -5.29 4.51 -9.03
N VAL A 58 -4.97 4.69 -7.76
CA VAL A 58 -4.20 5.83 -7.28
C VAL A 58 -2.84 5.35 -6.85
N SER A 59 -1.80 5.86 -7.50
CA SER A 59 -0.41 5.61 -7.09
C SER A 59 -0.01 6.67 -6.08
N VAL A 60 0.51 6.25 -4.93
CA VAL A 60 0.97 7.16 -3.87
C VAL A 60 2.42 6.89 -3.50
N THR A 61 3.17 7.92 -3.15
CA THR A 61 4.50 7.78 -2.54
C THR A 61 4.36 7.80 -1.02
N VAL A 62 5.02 6.84 -0.37
CA VAL A 62 4.99 6.67 1.09
C VAL A 62 6.42 6.76 1.60
N PRO A 63 6.73 7.64 2.58
CA PRO A 63 8.05 7.69 3.19
C PRO A 63 8.45 6.33 3.77
N GLY A 64 9.63 5.82 3.39
CA GLY A 64 10.11 4.50 3.81
C GLY A 64 9.65 3.34 2.93
N VAL A 65 8.99 3.61 1.80
CA VAL A 65 8.75 2.64 0.72
C VAL A 65 9.39 3.17 -0.55
N ASP A 66 10.28 2.37 -1.16
CA ASP A 66 11.08 2.81 -2.31
C ASP A 66 10.27 2.89 -3.62
N ALA A 67 9.15 2.18 -3.71
CA ALA A 67 8.27 2.14 -4.87
C ALA A 67 6.88 2.73 -4.56
N PRO A 68 6.18 3.29 -5.56
CA PRO A 68 4.81 3.75 -5.39
C PRO A 68 3.89 2.61 -4.93
N VAL A 69 3.03 2.94 -3.97
CA VAL A 69 1.98 2.04 -3.48
C VAL A 69 0.71 2.30 -4.27
N GLN A 70 0.11 1.24 -4.80
CA GLN A 70 -1.13 1.33 -5.55
C GLN A 70 -2.33 1.13 -4.63
N VAL A 71 -3.30 2.04 -4.69
CA VAL A 71 -4.56 1.98 -3.97
C VAL A 71 -5.70 1.92 -4.98
N ARG A 72 -6.59 0.92 -4.86
CA ARG A 72 -7.75 0.81 -5.74
C ARG A 72 -9.00 1.31 -5.02
N ALA A 73 -9.69 2.26 -5.64
CA ALA A 73 -10.96 2.80 -5.18
C ALA A 73 -12.07 2.53 -6.18
N THR A 74 -13.29 2.29 -5.70
CA THR A 74 -14.47 2.20 -6.54
C THR A 74 -14.99 3.59 -6.88
N GLY A 75 -15.17 3.86 -8.17
CA GLY A 75 -15.64 5.13 -8.68
C GLY A 75 -14.57 6.23 -8.69
N PRO A 76 -14.98 7.47 -9.00
CA PRO A 76 -14.06 8.60 -9.06
C PRO A 76 -13.59 9.02 -7.67
N VAL A 77 -12.31 9.40 -7.58
CA VAL A 77 -11.69 9.99 -6.39
C VAL A 77 -11.44 11.47 -6.59
N ASP A 78 -11.73 12.29 -5.57
CA ASP A 78 -11.45 13.72 -5.57
C ASP A 78 -10.03 14.01 -5.05
N ARG A 79 -9.04 13.48 -5.78
CA ARG A 79 -7.61 13.60 -5.48
C ARG A 79 -6.81 13.80 -6.76
N ARG A 80 -5.69 14.51 -6.66
CA ARG A 80 -4.80 14.86 -7.77
C ARG A 80 -3.34 14.61 -7.39
N PRO A 81 -2.44 14.40 -8.36
CA PRO A 81 -1.01 14.36 -8.10
C PRO A 81 -0.53 15.56 -7.28
N GLY A 82 0.25 15.30 -6.24
CA GLY A 82 0.71 16.28 -5.25
C GLY A 82 -0.16 16.38 -3.99
N ASP A 83 -1.38 15.85 -3.99
CA ASP A 83 -2.26 15.93 -2.82
C ASP A 83 -1.72 15.08 -1.65
N PRO A 84 -1.69 15.63 -0.43
CA PRO A 84 -1.41 14.84 0.76
C PRO A 84 -2.61 13.96 1.09
N VAL A 85 -2.35 12.69 1.42
CA VAL A 85 -3.37 11.71 1.81
C VAL A 85 -2.90 10.83 2.96
N GLY A 86 -3.84 10.21 3.66
CA GLY A 86 -3.56 9.11 4.58
C GLY A 86 -3.79 7.77 3.91
N ILE A 87 -3.07 6.74 4.32
CA ILE A 87 -3.29 5.35 3.91
C ILE A 87 -3.75 4.54 5.11
N ALA A 88 -4.85 3.80 4.93
CA ALA A 88 -5.31 2.81 5.88
C ALA A 88 -5.24 1.42 5.25
N VAL A 89 -4.72 0.45 6.02
CA VAL A 89 -4.72 -0.97 5.64
C VAL A 89 -5.98 -1.62 6.17
N THR A 90 -6.83 -2.12 5.27
CA THR A 90 -8.13 -2.73 5.62
C THR A 90 -8.10 -4.26 5.61
N GLY A 91 -7.05 -4.85 5.03
CA GLY A 91 -6.89 -6.30 4.90
C GLY A 91 -5.69 -6.88 5.65
N THR A 92 -5.42 -8.15 5.34
CA THR A 92 -4.24 -8.90 5.80
C THR A 92 -3.21 -8.99 4.68
N GLY A 93 -1.92 -8.96 5.04
CA GLY A 93 -0.82 -9.12 4.10
C GLY A 93 -0.21 -10.51 4.11
N THR A 94 0.41 -10.89 3.00
CA THR A 94 1.25 -12.09 2.92
C THR A 94 2.71 -11.69 3.12
N LEU A 95 3.44 -12.37 4.00
CA LEU A 95 4.88 -12.12 4.17
C LEU A 95 5.69 -13.03 3.24
N HIS A 96 6.49 -12.41 2.39
CA HIS A 96 7.55 -13.10 1.66
C HIS A 96 8.88 -12.89 2.38
N ALA A 97 9.47 -13.99 2.87
CA ALA A 97 10.77 -13.96 3.52
C ALA A 97 11.84 -13.42 2.56
N SER A 98 12.72 -12.57 3.07
CA SER A 98 13.81 -11.97 2.30
C SER A 98 14.93 -12.98 2.06
N ASP A 99 14.78 -13.86 1.07
CA ASP A 99 15.93 -14.51 0.40
C ASP A 99 16.28 -13.77 -0.91
N GLU A 100 15.34 -13.01 -1.49
CA GLU A 100 15.55 -12.06 -2.60
C GLU A 100 14.63 -10.82 -2.43
N PRO A 101 15.01 -9.62 -2.93
CA PRO A 101 14.12 -8.46 -2.95
C PRO A 101 12.96 -8.66 -3.94
N PHE A 102 11.74 -8.31 -3.50
CA PHE A 102 10.55 -8.34 -4.37
C PHE A 102 10.71 -7.33 -5.51
N ARG A 103 10.82 -7.83 -6.75
CA ARG A 103 10.90 -6.98 -7.95
C ARG A 103 9.50 -6.56 -8.36
N THR A 104 9.24 -5.26 -8.40
CA THR A 104 8.01 -4.73 -8.99
C THR A 104 8.10 -4.88 -10.51
N ALA A 105 7.05 -5.37 -11.16
CA ALA A 105 6.97 -5.34 -12.62
C ALA A 105 6.92 -3.88 -13.07
N SER A 106 7.92 -3.44 -13.84
CA SER A 106 7.92 -2.13 -14.48
C SER A 106 6.62 -1.92 -15.25
N ALA A 107 5.96 -0.79 -15.01
CA ALA A 107 4.89 -0.32 -15.89
C ALA A 107 5.46 -0.19 -17.32
N PRO A 108 4.70 -0.59 -18.36
CA PRO A 108 5.10 -0.30 -19.74
C PRO A 108 5.02 1.21 -19.99
N GLU A 109 5.98 1.72 -20.77
CA GLU A 109 6.05 3.11 -21.26
C GLU A 109 4.85 3.50 -22.15
#